data_AF-A0A4R9Q278-F1
#
_entry.id   AF-A0A4R9Q278-F1
#
_cell.length_a   1.000
_cell.length_b   1.000
_cell.length_c   1.000
_cell.angle_alpha   90.00
_cell.angle_beta   90.00
_cell.angle_gamma   90.00
#
_symmetry.space_group_name_H-M   'P 1'
#
loop_
_entity.id
_entity.type
_entity.pdbx_description
1 polymer ?
#
loop_
_entity_poly.entity_id
_entity_poly.type
_entity_poly.pdbx_seq_one_letter_code
_entity_poly.pdbx_strand_id
1 'polypeptide(L)'
;RAKTDPIDAAVIAAFIAATKPELRPLRDAETRTLADLVTRRRQIVQMIVAEENRARTVNAGQAQKSIKRLLAALRRELESLDADLDDHIRKSPLWRVREKLLSSVPGIGPTVARTMIAE
;
A
#
# COMPACT_ATOMS: atom_id res chain seq x y z
N ARG A 1 6.28 -11.54 -22.70
CA ARG A 1 6.48 -13.02 -22.72
C ARG A 1 7.95 -13.28 -23.02
N ALA A 2 8.77 -13.55 -22.01
CA ALA A 2 10.10 -14.16 -22.14
C ALA A 2 10.75 -14.10 -20.74
N LYS A 3 10.87 -15.26 -20.09
CA LYS A 3 12.05 -15.72 -19.31
C LYS A 3 11.69 -17.05 -18.64
N THR A 4 11.62 -18.11 -19.42
CA THR A 4 11.46 -19.50 -18.96
C THR A 4 12.50 -20.33 -19.69
N ASP A 5 13.77 -20.11 -19.36
CA ASP A 5 14.84 -20.95 -19.87
C ASP A 5 14.87 -22.24 -19.04
N PRO A 6 14.82 -23.44 -19.66
CA PRO A 6 14.94 -24.72 -18.97
C PRO A 6 16.21 -24.82 -18.09
N ILE A 7 17.28 -24.12 -18.47
CA ILE A 7 18.53 -24.09 -17.70
C ILE A 7 18.36 -23.30 -16.40
N ASP A 8 17.73 -22.12 -16.45
CA ASP A 8 17.42 -21.32 -15.26
C ASP A 8 16.51 -22.10 -14.29
N ALA A 9 15.55 -22.86 -14.82
CA ALA A 9 14.67 -23.70 -14.01
C ALA A 9 15.43 -24.80 -13.26
N ALA A 10 16.38 -25.46 -13.92
CA ALA A 10 17.20 -26.51 -13.30
C ALA A 10 18.10 -25.96 -12.19
N VAL A 11 18.70 -24.78 -12.40
CA VAL A 11 19.54 -24.10 -11.40
C VAL A 11 18.71 -23.68 -10.18
N ILE A 12 17.52 -23.11 -10.39
CA ILE A 12 16.61 -22.74 -9.30
C ILE A 12 16.15 -23.98 -8.51
N ALA A 13 15.82 -25.08 -9.19
CA ALA A 13 15.42 -26.32 -8.54
C ALA A 13 16.56 -26.91 -7.67
N ALA A 14 17.79 -26.93 -8.19
CA ALA A 14 18.95 -27.38 -7.44
C ALA A 14 19.22 -26.49 -6.21
N PHE A 15 19.06 -25.17 -6.37
CA PHE A 15 19.22 -24.20 -5.28
C PHE A 15 18.18 -24.42 -4.16
N ILE A 16 16.89 -24.57 -4.51
CA ILE A 16 15.82 -24.82 -3.53
C ILE A 16 16.02 -26.16 -2.82
N ALA A 17 16.42 -27.21 -3.55
CA ALA A 17 16.69 -28.52 -2.97
C ALA A 17 17.85 -28.51 -1.97
N ALA A 18 18.89 -27.70 -2.24
CA ALA A 18 20.06 -27.56 -1.38
C ALA A 18 19.79 -26.67 -0.15
N THR A 19 19.04 -25.58 -0.33
CA THR A 19 18.82 -24.59 0.74
C THR A 19 17.63 -24.89 1.64
N LYS A 20 16.64 -25.68 1.15
CA LYS A 20 15.40 -26.03 1.87
C LYS A 20 14.83 -24.86 2.67
N PRO A 21 14.61 -23.69 2.03
CA PRO A 21 14.13 -22.51 2.75
C PRO A 21 12.74 -22.80 3.34
N GLU A 22 12.45 -22.23 4.50
CA GLU A 22 11.10 -22.29 5.06
C GLU A 22 10.10 -21.72 4.04
N LEU A 23 9.11 -22.55 3.69
CA LEU A 23 8.02 -22.14 2.81
C LEU A 23 7.20 -21.08 3.53
N ARG A 24 7.38 -19.81 3.16
CA ARG A 24 6.50 -18.75 3.64
C ARG A 24 5.09 -19.04 3.16
N PRO A 25 4.10 -19.18 4.07
CA PRO A 25 2.72 -19.38 3.66
C PRO A 25 2.28 -18.20 2.78
N LEU A 26 1.53 -18.53 1.72
CA LEU A 26 0.90 -17.52 0.88
C LEU A 26 0.08 -16.58 1.76
N ARG A 27 0.24 -15.26 1.54
CA ARG A 27 -0.57 -14.23 2.19
C ARG A 27 -2.04 -14.64 2.10
N ASP A 28 -2.69 -14.77 3.26
CA ASP A 28 -4.11 -15.08 3.36
C ASP A 28 -4.94 -13.98 2.66
N ALA A 29 -6.21 -14.28 2.37
CA ALA A 29 -7.07 -13.38 1.60
C ALA A 29 -7.19 -12.00 2.28
N GLU A 30 -7.22 -11.96 3.60
CA GLU A 30 -7.29 -10.72 4.39
C GLU A 30 -6.03 -9.86 4.22
N THR A 31 -4.83 -10.48 4.25
CA THR A 31 -3.56 -9.78 4.02
C THR A 31 -3.49 -9.17 2.63
N ARG A 32 -4.04 -9.85 1.60
CA ARG A 32 -4.05 -9.33 0.23
C ARG A 32 -4.98 -8.13 0.10
N THR A 33 -6.20 -8.23 0.63
CA THR A 33 -7.14 -7.10 0.65
C THR A 33 -6.54 -5.88 1.35
N LEU A 34 -5.87 -6.08 2.49
CA LEU A 34 -5.19 -5.00 3.20
C LEU A 34 -4.06 -4.37 2.35
N ALA A 35 -3.25 -5.19 1.69
CA ALA A 35 -2.19 -4.71 0.80
C ALA A 35 -2.73 -3.89 -0.37
N ASP A 36 -3.85 -4.30 -0.96
CA ASP A 36 -4.53 -3.58 -2.04
C ASP A 36 -5.07 -2.23 -1.55
N LEU A 37 -5.69 -2.19 -0.36
CA LEU A 37 -6.20 -0.94 0.25
C LEU A 37 -5.05 0.04 0.56
N VAL A 38 -3.94 -0.43 1.12
CA VAL A 38 -2.75 0.43 1.37
C VAL A 38 -2.13 0.92 0.06
N THR A 39 -2.07 0.06 -0.96
CA THR A 39 -1.61 0.46 -2.30
C THR A 39 -2.50 1.55 -2.88
N ARG A 40 -3.83 1.39 -2.77
CA ARG A 40 -4.80 2.38 -3.24
C ARG A 40 -4.65 3.72 -2.52
N ARG A 41 -4.43 3.70 -1.20
CA ARG A 41 -4.18 4.89 -0.38
C ARG A 41 -2.98 5.68 -0.89
N ARG A 42 -1.86 4.98 -1.16
CA ARG A 42 -0.64 5.57 -1.70
C ARG A 42 -0.89 6.27 -3.03
N GLN A 43 -1.66 5.64 -3.92
CA GLN A 43 -2.03 6.22 -5.21
C GLN A 43 -2.85 7.51 -5.04
N ILE A 44 -3.84 7.53 -4.14
CA ILE A 44 -4.67 8.72 -3.91
C ILE A 44 -3.82 9.88 -3.38
N VAL A 45 -2.91 9.62 -2.43
CA VAL A 45 -1.98 10.65 -1.92
C VAL A 45 -1.12 11.22 -3.06
N GLN A 46 -0.59 10.38 -3.94
CA GLN A 46 0.18 10.83 -5.10
C GLN A 46 -0.67 11.70 -6.05
N MET A 47 -1.93 11.33 -6.27
CA MET A 47 -2.86 12.13 -7.08
C MET A 47 -3.13 13.50 -6.46
N ILE A 48 -3.30 13.57 -5.13
CA ILE A 48 -3.49 14.83 -4.41
C ILE A 48 -2.27 15.74 -4.63
N VAL A 49 -1.06 15.23 -4.42
CA VAL A 49 0.18 16.00 -4.62
C VAL A 49 0.29 16.49 -6.07
N ALA A 50 -0.03 15.64 -7.04
CA ALA A 50 -0.01 16.02 -8.45
C ALA A 50 -1.00 17.16 -8.77
N GLU A 51 -2.23 17.09 -8.24
CA GLU A 51 -3.26 18.12 -8.43
C GLU A 51 -2.91 19.43 -7.70
N GLU A 52 -2.34 19.36 -6.51
CA GLU A 52 -1.86 20.56 -5.79
C GLU A 52 -0.73 21.25 -6.55
N ASN A 53 0.18 20.50 -7.16
CA ASN A 53 1.23 21.07 -8.01
C ASN A 53 0.65 21.72 -9.28
N ARG A 54 -0.34 21.08 -9.92
CA ARG A 54 -1.06 21.66 -11.08
C ARG A 54 -1.79 22.95 -10.71
N ALA A 55 -2.38 23.02 -9.51
CA ALA A 55 -3.08 24.21 -9.03
C ALA A 55 -2.16 25.44 -8.94
N ARG A 56 -0.86 25.25 -8.68
CA ARG A 56 0.13 26.33 -8.55
C ARG A 56 0.54 26.94 -9.89
N THR A 57 0.43 26.19 -10.99
CA THR A 57 0.91 26.63 -12.32
C THR A 57 -0.21 26.98 -13.29
N VAL A 58 -1.45 26.57 -13.02
CA VAL A 58 -2.61 26.85 -13.87
C VAL A 58 -3.16 28.26 -13.64
N ASN A 59 -3.20 29.05 -14.72
CA ASN A 59 -3.77 30.40 -14.75
C ASN A 59 -5.24 30.44 -15.17
N ALA A 60 -5.70 29.44 -15.94
CA ALA A 60 -7.07 29.41 -16.43
C ALA A 60 -8.06 29.12 -15.28
N GLY A 61 -8.93 30.09 -14.97
CA GLY A 61 -9.89 29.97 -13.85
C GLY A 61 -10.82 28.75 -13.93
N GLN A 62 -11.19 28.32 -15.15
CA GLN A 62 -11.98 27.10 -15.34
C GLN A 62 -11.21 25.84 -14.95
N ALA A 63 -9.92 25.77 -15.28
CA ALA A 63 -9.06 24.66 -14.89
C ALA A 63 -8.83 24.66 -13.37
N GLN A 64 -8.64 25.83 -12.73
CA GLN A 64 -8.54 25.93 -11.27
C GLN A 64 -9.80 25.39 -10.57
N LYS A 65 -11.00 25.71 -11.06
CA LYS A 65 -12.26 25.17 -10.53
C LYS A 65 -12.32 23.65 -10.66
N SER A 66 -11.90 23.10 -11.80
CA SER A 66 -11.84 21.66 -12.02
C SER A 66 -10.88 20.96 -11.05
N ILE A 67 -9.67 21.50 -10.89
CA ILE A 67 -8.64 20.98 -9.98
C ILE A 67 -9.15 20.98 -8.53
N LYS A 68 -9.75 22.08 -8.07
CA LYS A 68 -10.33 22.17 -6.71
C LYS A 68 -11.41 21.12 -6.46
N ARG A 69 -12.29 20.88 -7.44
CA ARG A 69 -13.31 19.83 -7.35
C ARG A 69 -12.69 18.44 -7.25
N LEU A 70 -11.65 18.16 -8.04
CA LEU A 70 -10.95 16.88 -8.00
C LEU A 70 -10.21 16.67 -6.68
N LEU A 71 -9.51 17.69 -6.17
CA LEU A 71 -8.88 17.65 -4.84
C LEU A 71 -9.89 17.35 -3.72
N ALA A 72 -11.06 17.98 -3.76
CA ALA A 72 -12.11 17.71 -2.78
C ALA A 72 -12.62 16.26 -2.85
N ALA A 73 -12.73 15.68 -4.04
CA ALA A 73 -13.12 14.29 -4.22
C ALA A 73 -12.02 13.34 -3.73
N LEU A 74 -10.76 13.58 -4.09
CA LEU A 74 -9.63 12.75 -3.67
C LEU A 74 -9.42 12.75 -2.15
N ARG A 75 -9.59 13.90 -1.48
CA ARG A 75 -9.50 13.99 -0.02
C ARG A 75 -10.61 13.21 0.68
N ARG A 76 -11.85 13.29 0.18
CA ARG A 76 -12.97 12.48 0.69
C ARG A 76 -12.74 10.99 0.51
N GLU A 77 -12.23 10.59 -0.66
CA GLU A 77 -11.89 9.19 -0.93
C GLU A 77 -10.80 8.69 0.03
N LEU A 78 -9.77 9.51 0.28
CA LEU A 78 -8.70 9.18 1.22
C LEU A 78 -9.24 8.98 2.64
N GLU A 79 -10.13 9.86 3.10
CA GLU A 79 -10.77 9.73 4.42
C GLU A 79 -11.61 8.45 4.53
N SER A 80 -12.39 8.12 3.51
CA SER A 80 -13.16 6.86 3.47
C SER A 80 -12.25 5.64 3.56
N LEU A 81 -11.18 5.63 2.78
CA LEU A 81 -10.24 4.51 2.73
C LEU A 81 -9.46 4.36 4.05
N ASP A 82 -9.10 5.47 4.69
CA ASP A 82 -8.46 5.46 6.00
C ASP A 82 -9.40 4.91 7.09
N ALA A 83 -10.71 5.20 7.00
CA ALA A 83 -11.70 4.60 7.90
C ALA A 83 -11.89 3.09 7.66
N ASP A 84 -11.93 2.65 6.40
CA ASP A 84 -12.05 1.23 6.04
C ASP A 84 -10.83 0.41 6.49
N LEU A 85 -9.63 1.00 6.37
CA LEU A 85 -8.38 0.43 6.87
C LEU A 85 -8.39 0.32 8.40
N ASP A 86 -8.82 1.37 9.11
CA ASP A 86 -8.92 1.36 10.56
C ASP A 86 -9.91 0.29 11.06
N ASP A 87 -11.03 0.09 10.38
CA ASP A 87 -12.01 -0.95 10.72
C ASP A 87 -11.46 -2.36 10.49
N HIS A 88 -10.76 -2.60 9.37
CA HIS A 88 -10.09 -3.88 9.09
C HIS A 88 -9.01 -4.20 10.14
N ILE A 89 -8.20 -3.22 10.53
CA ILE A 89 -7.15 -3.41 11.54
C ILE A 89 -7.76 -3.71 12.92
N ARG A 90 -8.86 -3.04 13.31
CA ARG A 90 -9.53 -3.30 14.60
C ARG A 90 -10.11 -4.70 14.70
N LYS A 91 -10.60 -5.26 13.59
CA LYS A 91 -11.26 -6.57 13.54
C LYS A 91 -10.29 -7.75 13.63
N SER A 92 -8.99 -7.53 13.41
CA SER A 92 -7.99 -8.60 13.47
C SER A 92 -7.06 -8.50 14.69
N PRO A 93 -7.09 -9.50 15.58
CA PRO A 93 -6.16 -9.59 16.71
C PRO A 93 -4.68 -9.65 16.28
N LEU A 94 -4.39 -10.31 15.15
CA LEU A 94 -3.04 -10.46 14.61
C LEU A 94 -2.45 -9.11 14.18
N TRP A 95 -3.26 -8.25 13.58
CA TRP A 95 -2.84 -6.93 13.08
C TRP A 95 -2.67 -5.91 14.20
N ARG A 96 -3.49 -5.94 15.25
CA ARG A 96 -3.24 -5.15 16.49
C ARG A 96 -1.91 -5.48 17.13
N VAL A 97 -1.53 -6.77 17.17
CA VAL A 97 -0.23 -7.19 17.71
C VAL A 97 0.91 -6.66 16.84
N ARG A 98 0.80 -6.74 15.50
CA ARG A 98 1.81 -6.18 14.57
C ARG A 98 1.90 -4.66 14.61
N GLU A 99 0.77 -3.95 14.67
CA GLU A 99 0.74 -2.48 14.79
C GLU A 99 1.36 -2.02 16.11
N LYS A 100 1.04 -2.71 17.21
CA LYS A 100 1.64 -2.44 18.53
C LYS A 100 3.14 -2.74 18.55
N LEU A 101 3.59 -3.78 17.86
CA LEU A 101 5.01 -4.12 17.74
C LEU A 101 5.77 -3.05 16.93
N LEU A 102 5.22 -2.61 15.80
CA LEU A 102 5.86 -1.64 14.91
C LEU A 102 5.82 -0.20 15.47
N SER A 103 4.76 0.17 16.17
CA SER A 103 4.67 1.46 16.88
C SER A 103 5.53 1.52 18.15
N SER A 104 6.12 0.40 18.59
CA SER A 104 7.06 0.38 19.71
C SER A 104 8.47 0.86 19.35
N VAL A 105 8.76 1.03 18.04
CA VAL A 105 10.02 1.59 17.55
C VAL A 105 9.95 3.12 17.57
N PRO A 106 10.83 3.83 18.31
CA PRO A 106 10.83 5.29 18.35
C PRO A 106 10.98 5.89 16.95
N GLY A 107 10.02 6.73 16.54
CA GLY A 107 10.01 7.38 15.22
C GLY A 107 9.09 6.72 14.18
N ILE A 108 8.45 5.58 14.48
CA ILE A 108 7.44 4.98 13.60
C ILE A 108 6.04 5.42 14.03
N GLY A 109 5.49 6.39 13.29
CA GLY A 109 4.08 6.79 13.43
C GLY A 109 3.11 5.72 12.89
N PRO A 110 1.82 5.78 13.27
CA PRO A 110 0.82 4.77 12.91
C PRO A 110 0.69 4.57 11.38
N THR A 111 0.85 5.63 10.59
CA THR A 111 0.84 5.54 9.12
C THR A 111 1.99 4.72 8.55
N VAL A 112 3.19 4.83 9.14
CA VAL A 112 4.37 4.08 8.70
C VAL A 112 4.26 2.62 9.14
N ALA A 113 3.79 2.38 10.37
CA ALA A 113 3.49 1.03 10.86
C ALA A 113 2.50 0.31 9.92
N ARG A 114 1.39 0.95 9.56
CA ARG A 114 0.39 0.38 8.64
C ARG A 114 0.92 0.08 7.24
N THR A 115 1.84 0.91 6.74
CA THR A 115 2.48 0.68 5.45
C THR A 115 3.38 -0.56 5.50
N MET A 116 4.20 -0.69 6.55
CA MET A 116 5.11 -1.84 6.76
C MET A 116 4.36 -3.15 7.00
N ILE A 117 3.15 -3.08 7.55
CA ILE A 117 2.25 -4.23 7.75
C ILE A 117 1.69 -4.76 6.42
N ALA A 118 1.50 -3.87 5.45
CA ALA A 118 0.93 -4.19 4.15
C ALA A 118 1.96 -4.72 3.13
N GLU A 119 3.25 -4.41 3.30
CA GLU A 119 4.37 -4.94 2.49
C GLU A 119 4.74 -6.39 2.84
#